data_AF-A0AA41RXQ8-F1
#
_entry.id   AF-A0AA41RXQ8-F1
#
_cell.length_a   1.000
_cell.length_b   1.000
_cell.length_c   1.000
_cell.angle_alpha   90.00
_cell.angle_beta   90.00
_cell.angle_gamma   90.00
#
_symmetry.space_group_name_H-M   'P 1'
#
loop_
_entity.id
_entity.type
_entity.pdbx_description
1 polymer ?
#
loop_
_entity_poly.entity_id
_entity_poly.type
_entity_poly.pdbx_seq_one_letter_code
_entity_poly.pdbx_strand_id
1 'polypeptide(L)'
;MAKEARRLRNVSAQFRDLAATISQNKDVETEDFARGSALVAPFLGYLGFAFKFAEMDYVPKVADLAEASNSFVTLEAMLDRDVEQNTVRLAGSHSRNLLRVKRAIDTIRAFFELILTTEYG
;
A
#
# COMPACT_ATOMS: atom_id res chain seq x y z
N MET A 1 -3.39 -22.83 -5.38
CA MET A 1 -2.46 -23.19 -4.27
C MET A 1 -1.05 -22.65 -4.48
N ALA A 2 -0.28 -23.10 -5.48
CA ALA A 2 1.11 -22.63 -5.68
C ALA A 2 1.22 -21.11 -5.99
N LYS A 3 0.29 -20.57 -6.79
CA LYS A 3 0.23 -19.15 -7.16
C LYS A 3 -0.06 -18.24 -5.95
N GLU A 4 -0.93 -18.68 -5.06
CA GLU A 4 -1.39 -17.90 -3.90
C GLU A 4 -0.32 -17.90 -2.81
N ALA A 5 0.32 -19.05 -2.58
CA ALA A 5 1.50 -19.14 -1.72
C ALA A 5 2.65 -18.25 -2.24
N ARG A 6 2.87 -18.20 -3.56
CA ARG A 6 3.85 -17.30 -4.16
C ARG A 6 3.50 -15.82 -3.92
N ARG A 7 2.22 -15.45 -4.01
CA ARG A 7 1.77 -14.07 -3.74
C ARG A 7 2.06 -13.66 -2.29
N LEU A 8 1.71 -14.49 -1.31
CA LEU A 8 2.01 -14.22 0.10
C LEU A 8 3.52 -14.05 0.35
N ARG A 9 4.36 -14.87 -0.27
CA ARG A 9 5.82 -14.73 -0.19
C ARG A 9 6.31 -13.42 -0.81
N ASN A 10 5.80 -13.05 -1.98
CA ASN A 10 6.18 -11.79 -2.64
C ASN A 10 5.82 -10.58 -1.79
N VAL A 11 4.62 -10.58 -1.17
CA VAL A 11 4.17 -9.51 -0.27
C VAL A 11 5.07 -9.45 0.95
N SER A 12 5.31 -10.59 1.60
CA SER A 12 6.23 -10.67 2.75
C SER A 12 7.63 -10.20 2.41
N ALA A 13 8.16 -10.48 1.22
CA ALA A 13 9.48 -10.04 0.81
C ALA A 13 9.50 -8.51 0.64
N GLN A 14 8.59 -7.96 -0.17
CA GLN A 14 8.53 -6.52 -0.44
C GLN A 14 8.33 -5.68 0.84
N PHE A 15 7.41 -6.08 1.72
CA PHE A 15 7.17 -5.32 2.96
C PHE A 15 8.31 -5.47 3.98
N ARG A 16 9.09 -6.55 3.92
CA ARG A 16 10.31 -6.69 4.74
C ARG A 16 11.40 -5.75 4.26
N ASP A 17 11.57 -5.61 2.95
CA ASP A 17 12.53 -4.69 2.37
C ASP A 17 12.15 -3.23 2.71
N LEU A 18 10.88 -2.86 2.56
CA LEU A 18 10.36 -1.55 2.99
C LEU A 18 10.60 -1.31 4.50
N ALA A 19 10.31 -2.30 5.35
CA ALA A 19 10.55 -2.18 6.78
C ALA A 19 12.05 -2.02 7.11
N ALA A 20 12.94 -2.70 6.38
CA ALA A 20 14.38 -2.55 6.54
C ALA A 20 14.86 -1.15 6.15
N THR A 21 14.34 -0.58 5.06
CA THR A 21 14.59 0.81 4.65
C THR A 21 14.22 1.79 5.76
N ILE A 22 13.00 1.69 6.29
CA ILE A 22 12.52 2.54 7.39
C ILE A 22 13.38 2.36 8.66
N SER A 23 13.76 1.12 9.00
CA SER A 23 14.58 0.82 10.17
C SER A 23 15.99 1.39 10.08
N GLN A 24 16.49 1.61 8.85
CA GLN A 24 17.76 2.27 8.58
C GLN A 24 17.63 3.80 8.51
N ASN A 25 16.46 4.35 8.85
CA ASN A 25 16.14 5.77 8.77
C ASN A 25 16.38 6.36 7.37
N LYS A 26 16.11 5.55 6.34
CA LYS A 26 16.15 5.95 4.94
C LYS A 26 14.75 6.27 4.46
N ASP A 27 14.68 7.21 3.53
CA ASP A 27 13.43 7.57 2.88
C ASP A 27 12.89 6.39 2.08
N VAL A 28 11.57 6.23 2.11
CA VAL A 28 10.89 5.19 1.33
C VAL A 28 10.72 5.70 -0.10
N GLU A 29 11.26 4.94 -1.06
CA GLU A 29 11.07 5.23 -2.48
C GLU A 29 9.60 5.04 -2.89
N THR A 30 9.06 6.00 -3.65
CA THR A 30 7.66 5.99 -4.09
C THR A 30 7.36 4.77 -4.93
N GLU A 31 8.29 4.41 -5.82
CA GLU A 31 8.14 3.26 -6.72
C GLU A 31 8.06 1.94 -5.93
N ASP A 32 9.00 1.73 -5.00
CA ASP A 32 9.03 0.54 -4.14
C ASP A 32 7.75 0.39 -3.34
N PHE A 33 7.26 1.50 -2.75
CA PHE A 33 6.00 1.50 -2.02
C PHE A 33 4.80 1.19 -2.92
N ALA A 34 4.74 1.78 -4.12
CA ALA A 34 3.67 1.54 -5.08
C ALA A 34 3.65 0.08 -5.56
N ARG A 35 4.82 -0.51 -5.86
CA ARG A 35 4.94 -1.93 -6.22
C ARG A 35 4.51 -2.85 -5.08
N GLY A 36 4.94 -2.57 -3.85
CA GLY A 36 4.51 -3.31 -2.66
C GLY A 36 2.99 -3.23 -2.47
N SER A 37 2.41 -2.05 -2.62
CA SER A 37 0.96 -1.81 -2.54
C SER A 37 0.18 -2.56 -3.61
N ALA A 38 0.66 -2.61 -4.86
CA ALA A 38 -0.01 -3.35 -5.93
C ALA A 38 -0.15 -4.84 -5.64
N LEU A 39 0.79 -5.44 -4.89
CA LEU A 39 0.69 -6.84 -4.47
C LEU A 39 -0.46 -7.10 -3.49
N VAL A 40 -0.91 -6.06 -2.77
CA VAL A 40 -1.96 -6.14 -1.76
C VAL A 40 -3.37 -6.19 -2.37
N ALA A 41 -3.57 -5.61 -3.56
CA ALA A 41 -4.91 -5.44 -4.14
C ALA A 41 -5.75 -6.73 -4.17
N PRO A 42 -5.21 -7.91 -4.55
CA PRO A 42 -6.04 -9.12 -4.63
C PRO A 42 -6.49 -9.67 -3.27
N PHE A 43 -5.85 -9.31 -2.16
CA PHE A 43 -6.35 -9.72 -0.83
C PHE A 43 -7.68 -9.06 -0.49
N LEU A 44 -7.92 -7.83 -0.97
CA LEU A 44 -9.24 -7.18 -0.83
C LEU A 44 -10.31 -7.95 -1.59
N GLY A 45 -9.99 -8.46 -2.79
CA GLY A 45 -10.90 -9.30 -3.58
C GLY A 45 -11.18 -10.67 -2.92
N TYR A 46 -10.22 -11.23 -2.19
CA TYR A 46 -10.40 -12.51 -1.47
C TYR A 46 -11.40 -12.44 -0.31
N LEU A 47 -11.67 -11.24 0.21
CA LEU A 47 -12.69 -11.03 1.24
C LEU A 47 -14.13 -11.10 0.67
N GLY A 48 -14.28 -11.35 -0.63
CA GLY A 48 -15.55 -11.58 -1.29
C GLY A 48 -16.25 -10.30 -1.73
N PHE A 49 -17.48 -10.44 -2.20
CA PHE A 49 -18.23 -9.37 -2.86
C PHE A 49 -18.41 -8.11 -2.01
N ALA A 50 -18.52 -8.26 -0.68
CA ALA A 50 -18.67 -7.15 0.26
C ALA A 50 -17.48 -6.16 0.22
N PHE A 51 -16.29 -6.63 -0.17
CA PHE A 51 -15.07 -5.83 -0.22
C PHE A 51 -14.67 -5.42 -1.65
N LYS A 52 -15.50 -5.71 -2.66
CA LYS A 52 -15.23 -5.31 -4.05
C LYS A 52 -15.07 -3.80 -4.19
N PHE A 53 -15.86 -3.01 -3.46
CA PHE A 53 -15.71 -1.56 -3.44
C PHE A 53 -14.38 -1.10 -2.85
N ALA A 54 -13.83 -1.82 -1.87
CA ALA A 54 -12.52 -1.52 -1.31
C ALA A 54 -11.41 -1.76 -2.34
N GLU A 55 -11.50 -2.86 -3.10
CA GLU A 55 -10.57 -3.12 -4.21
C GLU A 55 -10.68 -2.04 -5.31
N MET A 56 -11.91 -1.70 -5.71
CA MET A 56 -12.16 -0.65 -6.73
C MET A 56 -11.70 0.74 -6.29
N ASP A 57 -11.76 1.06 -4.98
CA ASP A 57 -11.23 2.31 -4.44
C ASP A 57 -9.70 2.28 -4.33
N TYR A 58 -9.12 1.12 -4.03
CA TYR A 58 -7.69 0.93 -3.78
C TYR A 58 -6.85 0.96 -5.06
N VAL A 59 -7.23 0.19 -6.07
CA VAL A 59 -6.42 0.01 -7.30
C VAL A 59 -6.09 1.33 -8.00
N PRO A 60 -7.05 2.25 -8.25
CA PRO A 60 -6.74 3.52 -8.89
C PRO A 60 -5.78 4.40 -8.08
N LYS A 61 -5.79 4.29 -6.74
CA LYS A 61 -4.90 5.08 -5.87
C LYS A 61 -3.49 4.52 -5.87
N VAL A 62 -3.34 3.21 -5.93
CA VAL A 62 -2.01 2.60 -6.15
C VAL A 62 -1.46 2.97 -7.52
N ALA A 63 -2.32 3.00 -8.55
CA ALA A 63 -1.91 3.44 -9.89
C ALA A 63 -1.47 4.91 -9.90
N ASP A 64 -2.17 5.79 -9.17
CA ASP A 64 -1.75 7.18 -8.98
C ASP A 64 -0.37 7.29 -8.33
N LEU A 65 -0.08 6.50 -7.28
CA LEU A 65 1.24 6.49 -6.65
C LEU A 65 2.33 5.94 -7.57
N ALA A 66 2.02 4.93 -8.39
CA ALA A 66 2.95 4.39 -9.39
C ALA A 66 3.23 5.38 -10.52
N GLU A 67 2.26 6.23 -10.89
CA GLU A 67 2.51 7.32 -11.82
C GLU A 67 3.33 8.44 -11.17
N ALA A 68 3.01 8.78 -9.92
CA ALA A 68 3.73 9.79 -9.14
C ALA A 68 5.21 9.42 -8.95
N SER A 69 5.58 8.13 -8.89
CA SER A 69 6.98 7.73 -8.76
C SER A 69 7.86 8.11 -9.94
N ASN A 70 7.28 8.43 -11.11
CA ASN A 70 8.02 8.98 -12.25
C ASN A 70 8.56 10.40 -11.98
N SER A 71 7.97 11.12 -11.01
CA SER A 71 8.29 12.52 -10.68
C SER A 71 8.83 12.70 -9.26
N PHE A 72 8.50 11.80 -8.33
CA PHE A 72 8.91 11.87 -6.93
C PHE A 72 9.66 10.61 -6.52
N VAL A 73 10.97 10.74 -6.28
CA VAL A 73 11.82 9.62 -5.86
C VAL A 73 11.34 9.04 -4.54
N THR A 74 11.00 9.90 -3.56
CA THR A 74 10.59 9.48 -2.21
C THR A 74 9.17 9.89 -1.89
N LEU A 75 8.52 9.13 -1.00
CA LEU A 75 7.19 9.48 -0.48
C LEU A 75 7.20 10.85 0.24
N GLU A 76 8.29 11.20 0.90
CA GLU A 76 8.44 12.48 1.60
C GLU A 76 8.44 13.65 0.62
N ALA A 77 9.22 13.59 -0.46
CA ALA A 77 9.22 14.62 -1.50
C ALA A 77 7.84 14.79 -2.16
N MET A 78 7.09 13.69 -2.33
CA MET A 78 5.72 13.73 -2.84
C MET A 78 4.76 14.43 -1.87
N LEU A 79 4.89 14.17 -0.56
CA LEU A 79 4.08 14.81 0.48
C LEU A 79 4.41 16.30 0.62
N ASP A 80 5.69 16.66 0.63
CA ASP A 80 6.17 18.03 0.71
C ASP A 80 5.58 18.86 -0.43
N ARG A 81 5.50 18.29 -1.64
CA ARG A 81 4.90 18.97 -2.78
C ARG A 81 3.44 19.34 -2.55
N ASP A 82 2.65 18.42 -2.00
CA ASP A 82 1.25 18.69 -1.67
C ASP A 82 1.08 19.69 -0.52
N VAL A 83 2.04 19.73 0.42
CA VAL A 83 2.08 20.71 1.51
C VAL A 83 2.36 22.10 0.96
N GLU A 84 3.40 22.26 0.13
CA GLU A 84 3.76 23.51 -0.53
C GLU A 84 2.60 24.10 -1.34
N GLN A 85 1.84 23.24 -2.02
CA GLN A 85 0.70 23.63 -2.84
C GLN A 85 -0.61 23.77 -2.05
N ASN A 86 -0.60 23.45 -0.75
CA ASN A 86 -1.78 23.41 0.11
C ASN A 86 -2.90 22.50 -0.44
N THR A 87 -2.52 21.38 -1.05
CA THR A 87 -3.40 20.42 -1.74
C THR A 87 -3.61 19.11 -0.99
N VAL A 88 -2.91 18.90 0.14
CA VAL A 88 -2.89 17.64 0.95
C VAL A 88 -4.26 16.96 1.14
N ARG A 89 -5.34 17.74 1.29
CA ARG A 89 -6.69 17.22 1.56
C ARG A 89 -7.59 17.13 0.32
N LEU A 90 -7.16 17.69 -0.81
CA LEU A 90 -7.94 17.72 -2.04
C LEU A 90 -8.17 16.29 -2.56
N ALA A 91 -9.33 16.08 -3.15
CA ALA A 91 -9.63 14.82 -3.82
C ALA A 91 -8.64 14.60 -4.97
N GLY A 92 -8.04 13.42 -5.04
CA GLY A 92 -7.04 13.10 -6.06
C GLY A 92 -5.61 13.53 -5.73
N SER A 93 -5.36 14.29 -4.66
CA SER A 93 -3.98 14.57 -4.22
C SER A 93 -3.25 13.27 -3.85
N HIS A 94 -1.95 13.23 -4.12
CA HIS A 94 -1.12 12.07 -3.85
C HIS A 94 -1.07 11.76 -2.35
N SER A 95 -1.02 12.78 -1.50
CA SER A 95 -1.11 12.64 -0.03
C SER A 95 -2.38 11.94 0.41
N ARG A 96 -3.54 12.34 -0.14
CA ARG A 96 -4.82 11.72 0.21
C ARG A 96 -4.93 10.30 -0.34
N ASN A 97 -4.39 10.04 -1.52
CA ASN A 97 -4.33 8.69 -2.09
C ASN A 97 -3.41 7.77 -1.29
N LEU A 98 -2.23 8.25 -0.88
CA LEU A 98 -1.32 7.55 0.01
C LEU A 98 -2.00 7.15 1.33
N LEU A 99 -2.72 8.09 1.97
CA LEU A 99 -3.45 7.81 3.21
C LEU A 99 -4.49 6.69 3.04
N ARG A 100 -5.18 6.65 1.91
CA ARG A 100 -6.18 5.62 1.58
C ARG A 100 -5.52 4.27 1.34
N VAL A 101 -4.41 4.25 0.60
CA VAL A 101 -3.60 3.03 0.37
C VAL A 101 -3.08 2.47 1.70
N LYS A 102 -2.52 3.33 2.56
CA LYS A 102 -2.05 2.96 3.90
C LYS A 102 -3.14 2.31 4.75
N ARG A 103 -4.35 2.87 4.76
CA ARG A 103 -5.50 2.31 5.51
C ARG A 103 -5.92 0.92 5.02
N ALA A 104 -5.87 0.67 3.72
CA ALA A 104 -6.18 -0.65 3.17
C ALA A 104 -5.10 -1.67 3.57
N ILE A 105 -3.82 -1.29 3.52
CA ILE A 105 -2.70 -2.13 3.97
C ILE A 105 -2.85 -2.47 5.47
N ASP A 106 -3.15 -1.48 6.31
CA ASP A 106 -3.40 -1.69 7.76
C ASP A 106 -4.56 -2.66 7.99
N THR A 107 -5.64 -2.52 7.22
CA THR A 107 -6.80 -3.43 7.28
C THR A 107 -6.38 -4.87 6.95
N ILE A 108 -5.61 -5.08 5.89
CA ILE A 108 -5.10 -6.41 5.51
C ILE A 108 -4.15 -6.98 6.57
N ARG A 109 -3.29 -6.15 7.17
CA ARG A 109 -2.45 -6.56 8.30
C ARG A 109 -3.29 -7.08 9.47
N ALA A 110 -4.31 -6.33 9.87
CA ALA A 110 -5.22 -6.73 10.95
C ALA A 110 -5.97 -8.03 10.64
N PHE A 111 -6.35 -8.26 9.37
CA PHE A 111 -6.94 -9.53 8.96
C PHE A 111 -5.97 -10.70 9.11
N PHE A 112 -4.70 -10.55 8.72
CA PHE A 112 -3.70 -11.60 8.93
C PHE A 112 -3.43 -11.86 10.41
N GLU A 113 -3.33 -10.81 11.23
CA GLU A 113 -3.19 -10.94 12.69
C GLU A 113 -4.38 -11.71 13.29
N LEU A 114 -5.61 -11.39 12.86
CA LEU A 114 -6.82 -12.08 13.31
C LEU A 114 -6.79 -13.56 12.93
N ILE A 115 -6.50 -13.89 11.66
CA ILE A 115 -6.41 -15.28 11.18
C ILE A 115 -5.37 -16.07 11.99
N LEU A 116 -4.19 -15.47 12.21
CA LEU A 116 -3.13 -16.12 12.98
C LEU A 116 -3.55 -16.38 14.44
N THR A 117 -4.28 -15.43 15.04
CA THR A 117 -4.76 -15.55 16.42
C THR A 117 -5.90 -16.56 16.56
N THR A 118 -6.82 -16.64 15.58
CA THR A 118 -7.99 -17.53 15.67
C THR A 118 -7.69 -18.97 15.27
N GLU A 119 -6.77 -19.18 14.33
CA GLU A 119 -6.47 -20.53 13.79
C GLU A 119 -5.25 -21.19 14.46
N TYR A 120 -4.36 -20.39 15.07
CA TYR A 120 -3.09 -20.87 15.63
C TYR A 120 -2.76 -20.30 17.02
N GLY A 121 -3.67 -19.55 17.63
CA GLY A 121 -3.52 -18.95 18.96
C GLY A 121 -4.06 -19.80 20.10
#